data_AF-A0A7J8R5Z8-F1
#
_entry.id   AF-A0A7J8R5Z8-F1
#
_cell.length_a   1.000
_cell.length_b   1.000
_cell.length_c   1.000
_cell.angle_alpha   90.00
_cell.angle_beta   90.00
_cell.angle_gamma   90.00
#
_symmetry.space_group_name_H-M   'P 1'
#
loop_
_entity.id
_entity.type
_entity.pdbx_description
1 polymer ?
#
loop_
_entity_poly.entity_id
_entity_poly.type
_entity_poly.pdbx_seq_one_letter_code
_entity_poly.pdbx_strand_id
1 'polypeptide(L)'
;MVQAVEAPDSHHISNIRYNGSSGEHYPVPDKSALVYITFGDGGNQEGLFGRFLDPQPEYSVFREASYGHSTLEIQNRTHAFYHWNCNDDGKKVATDSFILHNQYW
;
A
#
# COMPACT_ATOMS: atom_id res chain seq x y z
N MET A 1 -1.19 7.63 -7.85
CA MET A 1 -2.03 7.14 -6.75
C MET A 1 -1.17 6.16 -5.99
N VAL A 2 -0.68 6.56 -4.81
CA VAL A 2 -0.11 5.58 -3.89
C VAL A 2 -1.25 5.08 -3.03
N GLN A 3 -1.64 3.83 -3.21
CA GLN A 3 -2.22 3.06 -2.12
C GLN A 3 -1.03 2.37 -1.48
N ALA A 4 -0.53 2.92 -0.38
CA ALA A 4 0.34 2.15 0.49
C ALA A 4 -0.58 1.32 1.36
N VAL A 5 -0.58 0.02 1.13
CA VAL A 5 -1.06 -0.91 2.13
C VAL A 5 0.05 -0.96 3.17
N GLU A 6 -0.11 -0.26 4.28
CA GLU A 6 0.37 -0.81 5.54
C GLU A 6 -0.46 -0.28 6.68
N ALA A 7 -0.98 -1.19 7.50
CA ALA A 7 -1.11 -0.93 8.91
C ALA A 7 -0.38 -2.07 9.66
N PRO A 8 0.16 -1.77 10.85
CA PRO A 8 1.16 -2.57 11.54
C PRO A 8 0.74 -4.03 11.68
N ASP A 9 1.48 -5.02 11.14
CA ASP A 9 1.32 -6.49 11.29
C ASP A 9 -0.11 -7.10 11.25
N SER A 10 -1.15 -6.30 10.99
CA SER A 10 -2.55 -6.61 11.35
C SER A 10 -3.54 -6.30 10.25
N HIS A 11 -3.11 -5.64 9.16
CA HIS A 11 -3.98 -5.22 8.06
C HIS A 11 -3.58 -5.88 6.74
N HIS A 12 -3.17 -7.14 6.81
CA HIS A 12 -3.08 -7.99 5.63
C HIS A 12 -4.49 -8.51 5.34
N ILE A 13 -4.92 -8.41 4.09
CA ILE A 13 -6.29 -8.72 3.68
C ILE A 13 -6.25 -9.72 2.52
N SER A 14 -7.11 -10.74 2.55
CA SER A 14 -7.36 -11.62 1.41
C SER A 14 -8.84 -11.64 1.04
N ASN A 15 -9.14 -11.92 -0.23
CA ASN A 15 -10.51 -12.11 -0.72
C ASN A 15 -10.61 -13.41 -1.54
N ILE A 16 -10.26 -14.52 -0.89
CA ILE A 16 -10.13 -15.85 -1.52
C ILE A 16 -11.16 -16.87 -1.02
N ARG A 17 -12.09 -16.44 -0.15
CA ARG A 17 -13.05 -17.34 0.51
C ARG A 17 -14.30 -17.61 -0.32
N TYR A 18 -14.54 -16.82 -1.36
CA TYR A 18 -15.69 -17.00 -2.24
C TYR A 18 -15.49 -18.15 -3.22
N ASN A 19 -16.47 -19.05 -3.32
CA ASN A 19 -16.41 -20.22 -4.21
C ASN A 19 -17.48 -20.23 -5.33
N GLY A 20 -18.14 -19.09 -5.58
CA GLY A 20 -19.19 -18.98 -6.60
C GLY A 20 -20.62 -19.21 -6.09
N SER A 21 -20.77 -19.80 -4.91
CA SER A 21 -22.09 -20.07 -4.30
C SER A 21 -22.17 -19.74 -2.81
N SER A 22 -21.05 -19.74 -2.11
CA SER A 22 -20.93 -19.54 -0.67
C SER A 22 -19.57 -18.92 -0.30
N GLY A 23 -19.41 -18.58 0.98
CA GLY A 23 -18.21 -17.95 1.52
C GLY A 23 -18.30 -16.44 1.60
N GLU A 24 -17.24 -15.81 2.12
CA GLU A 24 -17.15 -14.36 2.22
C GLU A 24 -16.84 -13.75 0.86
N HIS A 25 -17.68 -12.81 0.41
CA HIS A 25 -17.52 -12.07 -0.85
C HIS A 25 -16.64 -10.82 -0.71
N TYR A 26 -16.47 -10.37 0.53
CA TYR A 26 -15.73 -9.15 0.85
C TYR A 26 -14.33 -9.50 1.35
N PRO A 27 -13.35 -8.60 1.12
CA PRO A 27 -12.01 -8.77 1.66
C PRO A 27 -12.04 -8.90 3.19
N VAL A 28 -11.28 -9.86 3.73
CA VAL A 28 -11.21 -10.16 5.17
C VAL A 28 -9.76 -10.15 5.68
N PRO A 29 -9.51 -9.86 6.96
CA PRO A 29 -8.18 -9.96 7.55
C PRO A 29 -7.56 -11.35 7.42
N ASP A 30 -6.31 -11.38 6.96
CA ASP A 30 -5.51 -12.58 6.73
C ASP A 30 -4.03 -12.23 6.83
N LYS A 31 -3.40 -12.53 7.97
CA LYS A 31 -1.99 -12.25 8.24
C LYS A 31 -1.03 -12.88 7.23
N SER A 32 -1.44 -13.95 6.55
CA SER A 32 -0.61 -14.64 5.56
C SER A 32 -0.65 -13.96 4.19
N ALA A 33 -1.53 -12.98 4.00
CA ALA A 33 -1.68 -12.27 2.74
C ALA A 33 -0.54 -11.28 2.52
N LEU A 34 -0.32 -10.94 1.24
CA LEU A 34 0.68 -9.96 0.84
C LEU A 34 0.19 -8.53 1.09
N VAL A 35 1.16 -7.64 1.12
CA VAL A 35 0.96 -6.20 1.07
C VAL A 35 0.88 -5.75 -0.39
N TYR A 36 -0.16 -4.98 -0.76
CA TYR A 36 -0.33 -4.43 -2.11
C TYR A 36 0.02 -2.95 -2.14
N ILE A 37 1.00 -2.55 -2.94
CA ILE A 37 1.36 -1.13 -3.07
C ILE A 37 1.11 -0.69 -4.51
N THR A 38 0.40 0.42 -4.68
CA THR A 38 0.17 1.01 -6.01
C THR A 38 1.20 2.10 -6.28
N PHE A 39 1.88 2.02 -7.43
CA PHE A 39 2.79 3.06 -7.92
C PHE A 39 2.34 3.49 -9.32
N GLY A 40 1.77 4.68 -9.43
CA GLY A 40 1.22 5.20 -10.69
C GLY A 40 1.31 6.72 -10.79
N ASP A 41 2.12 7.31 -9.92
CA ASP A 41 2.25 8.72 -9.62
C ASP A 41 3.60 9.30 -10.08
N GLY A 42 4.19 8.72 -11.12
CA GLY A 42 5.48 9.19 -11.63
C GLY A 42 5.44 10.54 -12.37
N GLY A 43 4.26 11.16 -12.57
CA GLY A 43 4.14 12.42 -13.33
C GLY A 43 3.60 12.28 -14.75
N ASN A 44 2.60 11.42 -14.97
CA ASN A 44 1.99 11.24 -16.30
C ASN A 44 1.22 12.50 -16.76
N GLN A 45 0.97 12.62 -18.07
CA GLN A 45 0.26 13.78 -18.65
C GLN A 45 -1.24 13.82 -18.34
N GLU A 46 -1.85 12.69 -17.98
CA GLU A 46 -3.28 12.59 -17.66
C GLU A 46 -3.61 13.26 -16.31
N GLY A 47 -2.60 13.48 -15.48
CA GLY A 47 -2.74 14.17 -14.21
C GLY A 47 -2.74 13.23 -13.00
N LEU A 48 -2.98 13.81 -11.84
CA LEU A 48 -3.20 13.08 -10.59
C LEU A 48 -4.60 12.46 -10.57
N PHE A 49 -4.73 11.36 -9.84
CA PHE A 49 -6.00 10.69 -9.65
C PHE A 49 -6.97 11.59 -8.87
N GLY A 50 -8.15 11.86 -9.45
CA GLY A 50 -9.03 12.93 -8.96
C GLY A 50 -10.02 12.55 -7.86
N ARG A 51 -10.30 11.27 -7.62
CA ARG A 51 -11.32 10.87 -6.63
C ARG A 51 -11.12 9.46 -6.08
N PHE A 52 -11.00 9.37 -4.76
CA PHE A 52 -11.01 8.09 -4.05
C PHE A 52 -12.43 7.62 -3.70
N LEU A 53 -12.59 6.31 -3.48
CA LEU A 53 -13.81 5.75 -2.88
C LEU A 53 -14.01 6.34 -1.47
N ASP A 54 -15.25 6.72 -1.14
CA ASP A 54 -15.59 7.27 0.18
C ASP A 54 -16.81 6.55 0.75
N PRO A 55 -16.74 6.00 1.99
CA PRO A 55 -15.59 6.02 2.90
C PRO A 55 -14.40 5.19 2.41
N GLN A 56 -13.22 5.40 3.00
CA GLN A 56 -12.04 4.57 2.74
C GLN A 56 -12.35 3.10 3.02
N PRO A 57 -12.18 2.19 2.05
CA PRO A 57 -12.37 0.77 2.29
C PRO A 57 -11.35 0.27 3.33
N GLU A 58 -11.76 -0.65 4.21
CA GLU A 58 -10.91 -1.16 5.30
C GLU A 58 -9.60 -1.81 4.83
N TYR A 59 -9.56 -2.30 3.58
CA TYR A 59 -8.36 -2.89 2.98
C TYR A 59 -7.34 -1.86 2.47
N SER A 60 -7.70 -0.57 2.43
CA SER A 60 -6.82 0.53 2.06
C SER A 60 -6.43 1.23 3.34
N VAL A 61 -5.15 1.29 3.68
CA VAL A 61 -4.71 1.94 4.93
C VAL A 61 -4.21 3.36 4.68
N PHE A 62 -3.41 3.56 3.64
CA PHE A 62 -2.97 4.88 3.22
C PHE A 62 -3.30 5.11 1.75
N ARG A 63 -3.66 6.35 1.42
CA ARG A 63 -3.88 6.77 0.04
C ARG A 63 -3.62 8.25 -0.15
N GLU A 64 -2.81 8.58 -1.15
CA GLU A 64 -2.52 9.97 -1.50
C GLU A 64 -2.47 10.15 -3.03
N ALA A 65 -2.96 11.31 -3.47
CA ALA A 65 -2.89 11.77 -4.84
C ALA A 65 -1.84 12.88 -4.95
N SER A 66 -0.57 12.47 -4.98
CA SER A 66 0.60 13.32 -5.17
C SER A 66 1.55 12.65 -6.14
N TYR A 67 2.41 13.41 -6.81
CA TYR A 67 3.47 12.82 -7.63
C TYR A 67 4.66 12.45 -6.77
N GLY A 68 5.36 11.38 -7.11
CA GLY A 68 6.44 10.89 -6.28
C GLY A 68 7.11 9.64 -6.82
N HIS A 69 7.96 9.07 -5.97
CA HIS A 69 8.58 7.77 -6.18
C HIS A 69 8.80 7.05 -4.86
N SER A 70 8.93 5.73 -4.92
CA SER A 70 9.13 4.91 -3.73
C SER A 70 10.47 4.21 -3.75
N THR A 71 11.02 3.97 -2.56
CA THR A 71 12.21 3.13 -2.37
C THR A 71 11.86 1.95 -1.46
N LEU A 72 12.42 0.79 -1.78
CA LEU A 72 12.35 -0.40 -0.95
C LEU A 72 13.78 -0.86 -0.65
N GLU A 73 14.16 -0.79 0.62
CA GLU A 73 15.50 -1.11 1.10
C GLU A 73 15.47 -2.41 1.89
N ILE A 74 15.93 -3.49 1.26
CA ILE A 74 16.04 -4.80 1.92
C ILE A 74 17.28 -4.79 2.81
N GLN A 75 17.07 -4.92 4.12
CA GLN A 75 18.16 -4.87 5.09
C GLN A 75 18.71 -6.25 5.41
N ASN A 76 17.80 -7.21 5.63
CA ASN A 76 18.12 -8.59 5.96
C ASN A 76 16.92 -9.50 5.64
N ARG A 77 17.01 -10.78 6.01
CA ARG A 77 15.96 -11.76 5.69
C ARG A 77 14.60 -11.49 6.32
N THR A 78 14.53 -10.70 7.40
CA THR A 78 13.28 -10.43 8.14
C THR A 78 12.73 -9.02 7.94
N HIS A 79 13.55 -8.04 7.50
CA HIS A 79 13.15 -6.63 7.44
C HIS A 79 13.49 -5.97 6.11
N ALA A 80 12.54 -5.23 5.56
CA ALA A 80 12.75 -4.26 4.49
C ALA A 80 12.08 -2.92 4.85
N PHE A 81 12.74 -1.80 4.58
CA PHE A 81 12.18 -0.46 4.77
C PHE A 81 11.58 0.04 3.47
N TYR A 82 10.32 0.45 3.52
CA TYR A 82 9.65 1.11 2.43
C TYR A 82 9.55 2.61 2.73
N HIS A 83 9.84 3.45 1.73
CA HIS A 83 9.66 4.89 1.81
C HIS A 83 8.91 5.40 0.59
N TRP A 84 7.94 6.28 0.80
CA TRP A 84 7.34 7.07 -0.25
C TRP A 84 7.87 8.50 -0.20
N ASN A 85 8.33 9.00 -1.36
CA ASN A 85 8.93 10.32 -1.50
C ASN A 85 8.06 11.15 -2.44
N CYS A 86 7.45 12.21 -1.92
CA CYS A 86 6.69 13.16 -2.73
C CYS A 86 7.65 14.06 -3.53
N ASN A 87 7.29 14.37 -4.78
CA ASN A 87 7.94 15.36 -5.62
C ASN A 87 7.51 16.78 -5.19
N ASP A 88 7.79 17.20 -3.96
CA ASP A 88 7.59 18.58 -3.53
C ASP A 88 8.83 19.42 -3.86
N ASP A 89 8.63 20.67 -4.32
CA ASP A 89 9.63 21.64 -4.82
C ASP A 89 10.64 22.14 -3.76
N GLY A 90 11.25 21.26 -2.96
CA GLY A 90 12.37 21.62 -2.09
C GLY A 90 12.60 20.79 -0.83
N LYS A 91 11.81 19.76 -0.53
CA LYS A 91 12.00 18.92 0.67
C LYS A 91 12.33 17.47 0.30
N LYS A 92 13.58 17.06 0.59
CA LYS A 92 14.02 15.66 0.52
C LYS A 92 13.61 14.90 1.79
N VAL A 93 12.33 14.92 2.14
CA VAL A 93 11.84 14.20 3.32
C VAL A 93 10.88 13.12 2.81
N ALA A 94 11.10 11.87 3.23
CA ALA A 94 10.12 10.82 2.99
C ALA A 94 8.80 11.24 3.63
N THR A 95 7.75 11.35 2.84
CA THR A 95 6.45 11.82 3.30
C THR A 95 5.73 10.72 4.08
N ASP A 96 6.03 9.46 3.77
CA ASP A 96 5.57 8.28 4.50
C ASP A 96 6.61 7.15 4.44
N SER A 97 6.63 6.28 5.46
CA SER A 97 7.55 5.14 5.54
C SER A 97 7.07 4.06 6.47
N PHE A 98 7.38 2.81 6.15
CA PHE A 98 7.06 1.67 7.02
C PHE A 98 8.03 0.48 6.85
N ILE A 99 7.85 -0.54 7.70
CA ILE A 99 8.74 -1.70 7.78
C ILE A 99 7.99 -2.96 7.38
N LEU A 100 8.39 -3.53 6.25
CA LEU A 100 7.89 -4.83 5.81
C LEU A 100 8.60 -5.95 6.58
N HIS A 101 7.81 -6.71 7.33
CA HIS A 101 8.24 -7.95 7.96
C HIS A 101 8.06 -9.14 7.02
N ASN A 102 9.12 -9.92 6.86
CA ASN A 102 9.08 -11.15 6.07
C ASN A 102 8.13 -12.17 6.73
N GLN A 103 7.22 -12.75 5.95
CA GLN A 103 6.21 -13.69 6.47
C GLN A 103 6.70 -15.14 6.62
N TYR A 104 7.93 -15.44 6.19
CA TYR A 104 8.51 -16.79 6.24
C TYR A 104 9.53 -16.97 7.38
N TRP A 105 10.31 -15.93 7.70
CA TRP A 105 11.44 -15.99 8.64
C TRP A 105 11.09 -15.44 10.02
#